data_AF-A0A383CQN2-F1
#
_entry.id   AF-A0A383CQN2-F1
#
_cell.length_a   1.000
_cell.length_b   1.000
_cell.length_c   1.000
_cell.angle_alpha   90.00
_cell.angle_beta   90.00
_cell.angle_gamma   90.00
#
_symmetry.space_group_name_H-M   'P 1'
#
loop_
_entity.id
_entity.type
_entity.pdbx_description
1 polymer ?
#
loop_
_entity_poly.entity_id
_entity_poly.type
_entity_poly.pdbx_seq_one_letter_code
_entity_poly.pdbx_strand_id
1 'polypeptide(L)'
;MKKVKFTQMKDGTKEDYLLLEKHEKKFIEETPSRILKYMSSLTSTLEGYQVSRLEHSLQSATRALQDKAEDEMIVAALLHDIGDELAFHNHSEFAAAVLKPYVSEKTHWIVE
;
A
#
# COMPACT_ATOMS: atom_id res chain seq x y z
N MET A 1 -7.60 -22.25 -14.53
CA MET A 1 -8.01 -20.85 -14.81
C MET A 1 -7.94 -20.62 -16.30
N LYS A 2 -8.93 -19.95 -16.92
CA LYS A 2 -8.81 -19.55 -18.34
C LYS A 2 -7.71 -18.50 -18.45
N LYS A 3 -6.92 -18.56 -19.51
CA LYS A 3 -5.83 -17.61 -19.81
C LYS A 3 -6.15 -16.92 -21.13
N VAL A 4 -5.70 -15.67 -21.27
CA VAL A 4 -5.65 -14.99 -22.57
C VAL A 4 -4.72 -15.72 -23.52
N LYS A 5 -4.92 -15.55 -24.83
CA LYS A 5 -4.11 -16.26 -25.84
C LYS A 5 -2.83 -15.52 -26.22
N PHE A 6 -2.76 -14.22 -25.98
CA PHE A 6 -1.62 -13.39 -26.34
C PHE A 6 -0.46 -13.53 -25.35
N THR A 7 0.77 -13.34 -25.84
CA THR A 7 1.98 -13.17 -25.02
C THR A 7 2.53 -11.74 -25.07
N GLN A 8 2.12 -10.94 -26.06
CA GLN A 8 2.36 -9.51 -26.14
C GLN A 8 1.02 -8.78 -26.11
N MET A 9 0.89 -7.72 -25.29
CA MET A 9 -0.38 -7.01 -25.13
C MET A 9 -0.97 -6.49 -26.46
N LYS A 10 -0.12 -6.07 -27.40
CA LYS A 10 -0.56 -5.59 -28.73
C LYS A 10 -1.36 -6.63 -29.54
N ASP A 11 -1.21 -7.92 -29.23
CA ASP A 11 -1.89 -9.03 -29.91
C ASP A 11 -3.20 -9.42 -29.21
N GLY A 12 -3.58 -8.73 -28.13
CA GLY A 12 -4.76 -9.05 -27.34
C GLY A 12 -6.06 -8.66 -28.04
N THR A 13 -7.07 -9.53 -27.93
CA THR A 13 -8.42 -9.23 -28.45
C THR A 13 -9.29 -8.57 -27.38
N LYS A 14 -10.40 -7.96 -27.80
CA LYS A 14 -11.40 -7.43 -26.86
C LYS A 14 -11.86 -8.47 -25.84
N GLU A 15 -12.06 -9.71 -26.27
CA GLU A 15 -12.49 -10.82 -25.42
C GLU A 15 -11.43 -11.19 -24.39
N ASP A 16 -10.14 -11.12 -24.75
CA ASP A 16 -9.03 -11.32 -23.81
C ASP A 16 -9.05 -10.25 -22.71
N TYR A 17 -9.23 -8.98 -23.07
CA TYR A 17 -9.27 -7.88 -22.09
C TYR A 17 -10.52 -7.92 -21.20
N LEU A 18 -11.69 -8.27 -21.74
CA LEU A 18 -12.89 -8.49 -20.93
C LEU A 18 -12.75 -9.66 -19.95
N LEU A 19 -11.93 -10.67 -20.29
CA LEU A 19 -11.57 -11.72 -19.35
C LEU A 19 -10.63 -11.21 -18.25
N LEU A 20 -9.62 -10.42 -18.61
CA LEU A 20 -8.66 -9.84 -17.66
C LEU A 20 -9.34 -8.88 -16.68
N GLU A 21 -10.22 -8.00 -17.15
CA GLU A 21 -10.96 -7.03 -16.33
C GLU A 21 -11.69 -7.70 -15.14
N LYS A 22 -12.29 -8.88 -15.39
CA LYS A 22 -12.96 -9.67 -14.33
C LYS A 22 -11.99 -10.14 -13.25
N HIS A 23 -10.78 -10.52 -13.65
CA HIS A 23 -9.73 -10.94 -12.73
C HIS A 23 -9.09 -9.74 -12.02
N GLU A 24 -8.90 -8.63 -12.73
CA GLU A 24 -8.38 -7.37 -12.19
C GLU A 24 -9.27 -6.81 -11.08
N LYS A 25 -10.60 -6.81 -11.28
CA LYS A 25 -11.54 -6.35 -10.24
C LYS A 25 -11.34 -7.10 -8.91
N LYS A 26 -11.30 -8.44 -8.97
CA LYS A 26 -11.06 -9.26 -7.78
C LYS A 26 -9.67 -8.99 -7.18
N PHE A 27 -8.67 -8.83 -8.03
CA PHE A 27 -7.32 -8.51 -7.57
C PHE A 27 -7.30 -7.16 -6.84
N ILE A 28 -7.98 -6.13 -7.35
CA ILE A 28 -8.10 -4.80 -6.72
C ILE A 28 -8.79 -4.91 -5.34
N GLU A 29 -9.88 -5.68 -5.22
CA GLU A 29 -10.59 -5.89 -3.95
C GLU A 29 -9.69 -6.50 -2.86
N GLU A 30 -8.70 -7.30 -3.23
CA GLU A 30 -7.73 -7.91 -2.31
C GLU A 30 -6.55 -6.99 -1.95
N THR A 31 -6.50 -5.75 -2.45
CA THR A 31 -5.39 -4.80 -2.20
C THR A 31 -5.13 -4.54 -0.72
N PRO A 32 -6.14 -4.26 0.13
CA PRO A 32 -5.91 -4.03 1.56
C PRO A 32 -5.24 -5.23 2.25
N SER A 33 -5.65 -6.46 1.91
CA SER A 33 -5.06 -7.67 2.48
C SER A 33 -3.59 -7.85 2.08
N ARG A 34 -3.23 -7.47 0.84
CA ARG A 34 -1.82 -7.50 0.40
C ARG A 34 -0.98 -6.43 1.08
N ILE A 35 -1.52 -5.22 1.26
CA ILE A 35 -0.86 -4.14 2.01
C ILE A 35 -0.61 -4.59 3.45
N LEU A 36 -1.61 -5.10 4.15
CA LEU A 36 -1.46 -5.58 5.53
C LEU A 36 -0.48 -6.75 5.63
N LYS A 37 -0.49 -7.67 4.66
CA LYS A 37 0.48 -8.75 4.60
C LYS A 37 1.91 -8.22 4.45
N TYR A 38 2.13 -7.24 3.58
CA TYR A 38 3.43 -6.61 3.39
C TYR A 38 3.87 -5.85 4.66
N MET A 39 2.99 -5.05 5.26
CA MET A 39 3.26 -4.41 6.56
C MET A 39 3.67 -5.42 7.63
N SER A 40 2.98 -6.56 7.70
CA SER A 40 3.28 -7.60 8.69
C SER A 40 4.67 -8.26 8.50
N SER A 41 5.28 -8.14 7.31
CA SER A 41 6.64 -8.62 7.07
C SER A 41 7.74 -7.62 7.45
N LEU A 42 7.41 -6.37 7.78
CA LEU A 42 8.36 -5.32 8.17
C LEU A 42 8.90 -5.51 9.60
N THR A 43 9.28 -6.73 9.96
CA THR A 43 9.73 -7.13 11.30
C THR A 43 11.21 -6.89 11.55
N SER A 44 11.93 -6.39 10.54
CA SER A 44 13.31 -5.92 10.65
C SER A 44 13.36 -4.38 10.60
N THR A 45 14.55 -3.84 10.83
CA THR A 45 14.83 -2.40 10.75
C THR A 45 16.24 -2.17 10.23
N LEU A 46 16.56 -0.93 9.89
CA LEU A 46 17.94 -0.53 9.61
C LEU A 46 18.79 -0.76 10.86
N GLU A 47 20.00 -1.28 10.69
CA GLU A 47 20.92 -1.52 11.80
C GLU A 47 21.07 -0.26 12.67
N GLY A 48 20.90 -0.42 13.98
CA GLY A 48 21.00 0.66 14.97
C GLY A 48 19.68 1.12 15.60
N TYR A 49 18.53 0.80 15.00
CA TYR A 49 17.23 1.04 15.64
C TYR A 49 16.85 -0.08 16.62
N GLN A 50 16.12 0.27 17.69
CA GLN A 50 15.64 -0.67 18.71
C GLN A 50 14.28 -1.31 18.38
N VAL A 51 13.59 -0.81 17.35
CA VAL A 51 12.27 -1.29 16.94
C VAL A 51 12.27 -1.58 15.45
N SER A 52 11.54 -2.61 15.06
CA SER A 52 11.20 -2.93 13.68
C SER A 52 10.37 -1.82 13.04
N ARG A 53 10.33 -1.80 11.70
CA ARG A 53 9.50 -0.80 11.00
C ARG A 53 8.00 -1.02 11.25
N LEU A 54 7.57 -2.28 11.41
CA LEU A 54 6.22 -2.62 11.84
C LEU A 54 5.90 -2.06 13.22
N GLU A 55 6.79 -2.23 14.20
CA GLU A 55 6.58 -1.71 15.56
C GLU A 55 6.47 -0.18 15.57
N HIS A 56 7.37 0.52 14.86
CA HIS A 56 7.29 1.98 14.70
C HIS A 56 5.96 2.41 14.07
N SER A 57 5.54 1.76 12.98
CA SER A 57 4.27 2.06 12.30
C SER A 57 3.06 1.86 13.22
N LEU A 58 3.05 0.77 14.00
CA LEU A 58 2.00 0.50 14.99
C LEU A 58 2.00 1.51 16.13
N GLN A 59 3.17 1.95 16.60
CA GLN A 59 3.26 3.01 17.61
C GLN A 59 2.67 4.33 17.10
N SER A 60 3.01 4.73 15.88
CA SER A 60 2.48 5.95 15.25
C SER A 60 0.96 5.90 15.09
N ALA A 61 0.43 4.81 14.53
CA ALA A 61 -1.01 4.61 14.38
C ALA A 61 -1.74 4.55 15.74
N THR A 62 -1.14 3.91 16.74
CA THR A 62 -1.72 3.82 18.09
C THR A 62 -1.81 5.21 18.75
N ARG A 63 -0.80 6.06 18.58
CA ARG A 63 -0.84 7.45 19.09
C ARG A 63 -1.96 8.25 18.42
N ALA A 64 -2.10 8.15 17.09
CA ALA A 64 -3.19 8.80 16.36
C ALA A 64 -4.55 8.31 16.83
N LEU A 65 -4.71 6.99 17.05
CA LEU A 65 -5.93 6.40 17.58
C LEU A 65 -6.25 6.90 19.00
N GLN A 66 -5.25 6.98 19.87
CA GLN A 66 -5.41 7.51 21.24
C GLN A 66 -5.77 8.99 21.27
N ASP A 67 -5.27 9.76 20.30
CA ASP A 67 -5.64 11.16 20.08
C ASP A 67 -7.03 11.35 19.44
N LYS A 68 -7.73 10.24 19.13
CA LYS A 68 -9.03 10.23 18.46
C LYS A 68 -8.97 10.94 17.10
N ALA A 69 -7.85 10.79 16.39
CA ALA A 69 -7.74 11.24 15.02
C ALA A 69 -8.75 10.49 14.13
N GLU A 70 -9.09 11.09 12.99
CA GLU A 70 -9.94 10.45 11.98
C GLU A 70 -9.29 9.15 11.46
N ASP A 71 -10.12 8.17 11.08
CA ASP A 71 -9.66 6.87 10.56
C ASP A 71 -8.64 7.02 9.43
N GLU A 72 -8.83 8.00 8.56
CA GLU A 72 -7.92 8.30 7.45
C GLU A 72 -6.50 8.65 7.95
N MET A 73 -6.39 9.42 9.02
CA MET A 73 -5.10 9.79 9.63
C MET A 73 -4.46 8.61 10.38
N ILE A 74 -5.28 7.77 11.03
CA ILE A 74 -4.80 6.56 11.70
C ILE A 74 -4.18 5.60 10.66
N VAL A 75 -4.86 5.41 9.53
CA VAL A 75 -4.35 4.57 8.42
C VAL A 75 -3.11 5.20 7.77
N ALA A 76 -3.09 6.51 7.56
CA ALA A 76 -1.92 7.22 7.04
C ALA A 76 -0.70 7.04 7.97
N ALA A 77 -0.88 7.21 9.29
CA ALA A 77 0.17 6.97 10.28
C ALA A 77 0.64 5.51 10.31
N LEU A 78 -0.24 4.54 10.06
CA LEU A 78 0.13 3.12 9.96
C LEU A 78 0.98 2.84 8.71
N LEU A 79 0.73 3.53 7.59
CA LEU A 79 1.31 3.20 6.29
C LEU A 79 2.39 4.17 5.82
N HIS A 80 2.70 5.24 6.56
CA HIS A 80 3.62 6.30 6.14
C HIS A 80 5.00 5.82 5.71
N ASP A 81 5.50 4.74 6.31
CA ASP A 81 6.82 4.18 6.04
C ASP A 81 6.80 2.89 5.20
N ILE A 82 5.65 2.54 4.59
CA ILE A 82 5.53 1.31 3.78
C ILE A 82 6.50 1.29 2.58
N GLY A 83 7.05 2.44 2.18
CA GLY A 83 8.01 2.55 1.09
C GLY A 83 9.46 2.21 1.43
N ASP A 84 9.83 2.05 2.70
CA ASP A 84 11.23 2.06 3.11
C ASP A 84 12.11 0.98 2.46
N GLU A 85 11.60 -0.23 2.28
CA GLU A 85 12.41 -1.32 1.71
C GLU A 85 12.61 -1.19 0.19
N LEU A 86 11.66 -0.56 -0.51
CA LEU A 86 11.65 -0.51 -1.98
C LEU A 86 12.10 0.84 -2.53
N ALA A 87 11.90 1.91 -1.77
CA ALA A 87 12.05 3.29 -2.19
C ALA A 87 12.67 4.14 -1.07
N PHE A 88 13.72 3.66 -0.42
CA PHE A 88 14.34 4.31 0.76
C PHE A 88 14.51 5.84 0.65
N HIS A 89 15.01 6.32 -0.49
CA HIS A 89 15.27 7.75 -0.73
C HIS A 89 14.01 8.60 -0.97
N ASN A 90 12.88 7.97 -1.26
CA ASN A 90 11.61 8.59 -1.63
C ASN A 90 10.42 7.78 -1.08
N HIS A 91 10.58 7.28 0.16
CA HIS A 91 9.65 6.32 0.75
C HIS A 91 8.32 6.98 1.09
N SER A 92 8.35 8.26 1.45
CA SER A 92 7.17 9.06 1.76
C SER A 92 6.33 9.29 0.50
N GLU A 93 6.95 9.62 -0.64
CA GLU A 93 6.24 9.75 -1.92
C GLU A 93 5.69 8.40 -2.39
N PHE A 94 6.41 7.30 -2.14
CA PHE A 94 5.90 5.95 -2.42
C PHE A 94 4.65 5.65 -1.58
N ALA A 95 4.70 5.91 -0.27
CA ALA A 95 3.57 5.71 0.63
C ALA A 95 2.38 6.59 0.25
N ALA A 96 2.61 7.85 -0.07
CA ALA A 96 1.60 8.79 -0.54
C ALA A 96 0.93 8.29 -1.83
N ALA A 97 1.71 7.77 -2.80
CA ALA A 97 1.18 7.21 -4.03
C ALA A 97 0.27 5.99 -3.80
N VAL A 98 0.61 5.12 -2.83
CA VAL A 98 -0.23 3.98 -2.43
C VAL A 98 -1.55 4.45 -1.83
N LEU A 99 -1.52 5.50 -0.99
CA LEU A 99 -2.69 6.01 -0.28
C LEU A 99 -3.59 6.90 -1.15
N LYS A 100 -3.02 7.59 -2.15
CA LYS A 100 -3.68 8.61 -2.99
C LYS A 100 -5.10 8.25 -3.47
N PRO A 101 -5.42 7.02 -3.91
CA PRO A 101 -6.76 6.71 -4.40
C PRO A 101 -7.84 6.66 -3.32
N TYR A 102 -7.45 6.63 -2.04
CA TYR A 102 -8.31 6.27 -0.91
C TYR A 102 -8.42 7.36 0.17
N VAL A 103 -7.58 8.39 0.10
CA VAL A 103 -7.49 9.44 1.14
C VAL A 103 -7.74 10.81 0.54
N SER A 104 -8.10 11.79 1.38
CA SER A 104 -8.21 13.19 0.97
C SER A 104 -6.87 13.76 0.49
N GLU A 105 -6.93 14.82 -0.33
CA GLU A 105 -5.73 15.56 -0.77
C GLU A 105 -4.89 16.05 0.41
N LYS A 106 -5.55 16.45 1.51
CA LYS A 106 -4.88 16.87 2.74
C LYS A 106 -4.04 15.73 3.32
N THR A 107 -4.60 14.53 3.46
CA THR A 107 -3.86 13.41 4.04
C THR A 107 -2.77 12.90 3.11
N HIS A 108 -3.02 12.88 1.79
CA HIS A 108 -1.98 12.60 0.81
C HIS A 108 -0.78 13.54 0.97
N TRP A 109 -1.03 14.85 1.07
CA TRP A 109 0.02 15.85 1.28
C TRP A 109 0.72 15.76 2.63
N ILE A 110 0.06 15.25 3.68
CA ILE A 110 0.68 15.03 4.99
C ILE A 110 1.68 13.85 4.96
N VAL A 111 1.43 12.86 4.11
CA VAL A 111 2.29 11.66 3.99
C VAL A 111 3.49 11.90 3.07
N GLU A 112 3.32 12.71 2.03
CA GLU A 112 4.35 13.04 1.02
C GLU A 112 5.55 13.80 1.63
#